data_AF-A0AAN6H6Z0-F1
#
_entry.id   AF-A0AAN6H6Z0-F1
#
_cell.length_a   1.000
_cell.length_b   1.000
_cell.length_c   1.000
_cell.angle_alpha   90.00
_cell.angle_beta   90.00
_cell.angle_gamma   90.00
#
_symmetry.space_group_name_H-M   'P 1'
#
loop_
_entity.id
_entity.type
_entity.pdbx_description
1 polymer ?
#
loop_
_entity_poly.entity_id
_entity_poly.type
_entity_poly.pdbx_seq_one_letter_code
_entity_poly.pdbx_strand_id
1 'polypeptide(L)'
;MSDDDADPELLELLRQSLGISSVRQDGVSSNTGVLADAEYVYNNSIDVAIDMYGTKAAAVSIYKAMRERGYSTQAWSEHELHPKQTEGFSEIDAVNFIFTMDLLNFSLANTA
;
A
#
# COMPACT_ATOMS: atom_id res chain seq x y z
N MET A 1 24.88 10.25 -46.31
CA MET A 1 25.11 9.58 -45.02
C MET A 1 24.63 10.58 -43.98
N SER A 2 23.55 10.26 -43.28
CA SER A 2 22.68 11.20 -42.53
C SER A 2 23.26 11.49 -41.14
N ASP A 3 23.60 12.75 -40.88
CA ASP A 3 24.30 13.24 -39.67
C ASP A 3 23.37 14.00 -38.70
N ASP A 4 22.05 13.78 -38.77
CA ASP A 4 21.04 14.62 -38.09
C ASP A 4 20.32 13.91 -36.92
N ASP A 5 20.90 12.84 -36.37
CA ASP A 5 20.33 12.18 -35.19
C ASP A 5 20.80 12.90 -33.91
N ALA A 6 19.85 13.51 -33.20
CA ALA A 6 20.11 14.18 -31.94
C ALA A 6 20.65 13.21 -30.88
N ASP A 7 21.66 13.66 -30.13
CA ASP A 7 22.31 12.87 -29.08
C ASP A 7 21.30 12.40 -28.02
N PRO A 8 21.10 11.08 -27.86
CA PRO A 8 20.13 10.54 -26.91
C PRO A 8 20.46 10.87 -25.45
N GLU A 9 21.74 11.04 -25.10
CA GLU A 9 22.13 11.39 -23.72
C GLU A 9 21.80 12.86 -23.41
N LEU A 10 21.99 13.76 -24.38
CA LEU A 10 21.65 15.18 -24.22
C LEU A 10 20.13 15.40 -24.13
N LEU A 11 19.36 14.64 -24.91
CA LEU A 11 17.90 14.65 -24.81
C LEU A 11 17.40 14.17 -23.45
N GLU A 12 18.05 13.17 -22.87
CA GLU A 12 17.68 12.67 -21.54
C GLU A 12 18.04 13.68 -20.43
N LEU A 13 19.18 14.35 -20.54
CA LEU A 13 19.56 15.45 -19.65
C LEU A 13 18.55 16.62 -19.71
N LEU A 14 18.09 16.98 -20.90
CA LEU A 14 17.07 18.02 -21.12
C LEU A 14 15.71 17.64 -20.55
N ARG A 15 15.32 16.37 -20.67
CA ARG A 15 14.08 15.87 -20.04
C ARG A 15 14.16 15.95 -18.52
N GLN A 16 15.30 15.61 -17.92
CA GLN A 16 15.50 15.72 -16.47
C GLN A 16 15.44 17.19 -16.00
N SER A 17 16.08 18.13 -16.71
CA SER A 17 16.08 19.55 -16.33
C SER A 17 14.71 20.22 -16.46
N LEU A 18 13.89 19.77 -17.41
CA LEU A 18 12.52 20.24 -17.62
C LEU A 18 11.48 19.49 -16.76
N GLY A 19 11.89 18.48 -15.97
CA GLY A 19 10.99 17.68 -15.15
C GLY A 19 10.06 16.75 -15.96
N ILE A 20 10.44 16.41 -17.20
CA ILE A 20 9.69 15.56 -18.16
C ILE A 20 10.30 14.14 -18.20
N SER A 21 10.98 13.72 -17.13
CA SER A 21 11.60 12.40 -17.06
C SER A 21 10.56 11.29 -17.21
N SER A 22 10.80 10.36 -18.14
CA SER A 22 9.90 9.24 -18.46
C SER A 22 9.86 8.15 -17.38
N VAL A 23 10.74 8.24 -16.38
CA VAL A 23 10.76 7.34 -15.23
C VAL A 23 9.70 7.81 -14.25
N ARG A 24 8.47 7.29 -14.41
CA ARG A 24 7.50 7.28 -13.32
C ARG A 24 8.16 6.62 -12.11
N GLN A 25 8.47 7.42 -11.10
CA GLN A 25 8.81 6.92 -9.76
C GLN A 25 7.54 6.42 -9.01
N ASP A 26 6.47 6.12 -9.74
CA ASP A 26 5.17 5.68 -9.19
C ASP A 26 5.21 4.22 -8.68
N GLY A 27 6.41 3.64 -8.56
CA GLY A 27 6.59 2.37 -7.87
C GLY A 27 6.49 2.60 -6.37
N VAL A 28 5.32 2.34 -5.79
CA VAL A 28 5.18 2.16 -4.35
C VAL A 28 6.25 1.17 -3.91
N SER A 29 7.21 1.62 -3.10
CA SER A 29 8.29 0.79 -2.60
C SER A 29 7.70 -0.46 -1.94
N SER A 30 8.23 -1.64 -2.25
CA SER A 30 7.86 -2.87 -1.54
C SER A 30 8.25 -2.82 -0.06
N ASN A 31 9.11 -1.86 0.32
CA ASN A 31 9.40 -1.56 1.70
C ASN A 31 8.31 -0.64 2.27
N THR A 32 7.42 -1.24 3.06
CA THR A 32 6.31 -0.54 3.74
C THR A 32 6.72 0.15 5.02
N GLY A 33 7.97 0.00 5.49
CA GLY A 33 8.42 0.48 6.81
C GLY A 33 8.00 -0.41 7.98
N VAL A 34 6.97 -1.25 7.82
CA VAL A 34 6.39 -2.11 8.87
C VAL A 34 7.43 -3.00 9.55
N LEU A 35 8.40 -3.53 8.80
CA LEU A 35 9.45 -4.36 9.38
C LEU A 35 10.42 -3.55 10.26
N ALA A 36 10.75 -2.33 9.85
CA ALA A 36 11.61 -1.44 10.64
C ALA A 36 10.90 -0.99 11.92
N ASP A 37 9.61 -0.66 11.82
CA ASP A 37 8.79 -0.30 12.98
C ASP A 37 8.64 -1.48 13.96
N ALA A 38 8.41 -2.70 13.46
CA ALA A 38 8.32 -3.90 14.28
C ALA A 38 9.65 -4.20 15.01
N GLU A 39 10.78 -4.04 14.32
CA GLU A 39 12.12 -4.17 14.92
C GLU A 39 12.36 -3.10 15.98
N TYR A 40 11.97 -1.85 15.72
CA TYR A 40 12.07 -0.76 16.70
C TYR A 40 11.27 -1.06 17.97
N VAL A 41 10.00 -1.49 17.83
CA VAL A 41 9.16 -1.88 18.97
C VAL A 41 9.79 -3.03 19.75
N TYR A 42 10.27 -4.07 19.07
CA TYR A 42 10.95 -5.19 19.70
C TYR A 42 12.18 -4.75 20.52
N ASN A 43 13.02 -3.88 19.95
CA ASN A 43 14.25 -3.43 20.59
C ASN A 43 14.04 -2.44 21.75
N ASN A 44 12.93 -1.69 21.77
CA ASN A 44 12.69 -0.61 22.73
C ASN A 44 11.56 -0.90 23.73
N SER A 45 10.84 -2.01 23.59
CA SER A 45 9.80 -2.38 24.54
C SER A 45 10.37 -3.08 25.76
N ILE A 46 9.94 -2.67 26.95
CA ILE A 46 10.36 -3.26 28.22
C ILE A 46 9.48 -4.47 28.58
N ASP A 47 8.17 -4.36 28.36
CA ASP A 47 7.17 -5.36 28.76
C ASP A 47 6.40 -5.97 27.57
N VAL A 48 6.82 -5.72 26.33
CA VAL A 48 6.19 -6.29 25.13
C VAL A 48 7.15 -7.27 24.50
N ALA A 49 6.74 -8.53 24.42
CA ALA A 49 7.43 -9.58 23.68
C ALA A 49 6.59 -9.98 22.46
N ILE A 50 7.19 -9.93 21.27
CA ILE A 50 6.55 -10.37 20.03
C ILE A 50 6.98 -11.82 19.76
N ASP A 51 6.05 -12.77 19.84
CA ASP A 51 6.33 -14.16 19.46
C ASP A 51 6.37 -14.30 17.94
N MET A 52 7.56 -14.56 17.39
CA MET A 52 7.75 -14.78 15.95
C MET A 52 6.91 -15.95 15.43
N TYR A 53 6.84 -17.07 16.15
CA TYR A 53 6.14 -18.25 15.68
C TYR A 53 4.62 -18.04 15.69
N GLY A 54 4.10 -17.49 16.79
CA GLY A 54 2.70 -17.07 16.90
C GLY A 54 2.32 -16.05 15.82
N THR A 55 3.17 -15.06 15.56
CA THR A 55 2.92 -14.05 14.50
C THR A 55 2.85 -14.72 13.13
N LYS A 56 3.77 -15.63 12.80
CA LYS A 56 3.73 -16.39 11.54
C LYS A 56 2.49 -17.28 11.45
N ALA A 57 2.12 -17.96 12.53
CA ALA A 57 0.94 -18.82 12.57
C ALA A 57 -0.36 -18.01 12.37
N ALA A 58 -0.48 -16.85 13.03
CA ALA A 58 -1.60 -15.93 12.86
C ALA A 58 -1.67 -15.42 11.42
N ALA A 59 -0.56 -14.97 10.83
CA ALA A 59 -0.52 -14.52 9.45
C ALA A 59 -0.96 -15.61 8.46
N VAL A 60 -0.51 -16.85 8.65
CA VAL A 60 -0.93 -18.00 7.83
C VAL A 60 -2.44 -18.26 7.99
N SER A 61 -2.96 -18.21 9.22
CA SER A 61 -4.39 -18.41 9.49
C SER A 61 -5.26 -17.35 8.82
N ILE A 62 -4.89 -16.07 8.97
CA ILE A 62 -5.57 -14.94 8.34
C ILE A 62 -5.55 -15.10 6.82
N TYR A 63 -4.38 -15.39 6.23
CA TYR A 63 -4.26 -15.56 4.78
C TYR A 63 -5.15 -16.70 4.26
N LYS A 64 -5.20 -17.83 4.96
CA LYS A 64 -6.11 -18.95 4.61
C LYS A 64 -7.57 -18.52 4.67
N ALA A 65 -7.99 -17.88 5.75
CA ALA A 65 -9.36 -17.40 5.90
C ALA A 65 -9.74 -16.36 4.82
N MET A 66 -8.82 -15.46 4.47
CA MET A 66 -9.04 -14.50 3.38
C MET A 66 -9.26 -15.21 2.04
N ARG A 67 -8.46 -16.24 1.76
CA ARG A 67 -8.58 -17.06 0.55
C ARG A 67 -9.88 -17.85 0.49
N GLU A 68 -10.27 -18.49 1.60
CA GLU A 68 -11.50 -19.27 1.69
C GLU A 68 -12.76 -18.40 1.52
N ARG A 69 -12.73 -17.18 2.06
CA ARG A 69 -13.84 -16.21 1.93
C ARG A 69 -13.84 -15.46 0.60
N GLY A 70 -12.84 -15.68 -0.26
CA GLY A 70 -12.74 -15.02 -1.56
C GLY A 70 -12.48 -13.51 -1.49
N TYR A 71 -11.88 -13.02 -0.39
CA TYR A 71 -11.53 -11.60 -0.30
C TYR A 71 -10.52 -11.23 -1.38
N SER A 72 -10.87 -10.24 -2.18
CA SER A 72 -10.08 -9.70 -3.27
C SER A 72 -10.47 -8.24 -3.50
N THR A 73 -9.66 -7.49 -4.25
CA THR A 73 -10.00 -6.12 -4.66
C THR A 73 -11.29 -6.08 -5.48
N GLN A 74 -11.52 -7.12 -6.30
CA GLN A 74 -12.77 -7.28 -7.04
C GLN A 74 -13.97 -7.46 -6.10
N ALA A 75 -13.93 -8.46 -5.20
CA ALA A 75 -15.01 -8.69 -4.24
C ALA A 75 -15.26 -7.48 -3.33
N TRP A 76 -14.22 -6.71 -3.02
CA TRP A 76 -14.34 -5.44 -2.30
C TRP A 76 -15.13 -4.41 -3.12
N SER A 77 -14.84 -4.26 -4.42
CA SER A 77 -15.51 -3.28 -5.29
C SER A 77 -16.99 -3.58 -5.55
N GLU A 78 -17.40 -4.84 -5.36
CA GLU A 78 -18.79 -5.28 -5.54
C GLU A 78 -19.70 -4.85 -4.38
N HIS A 79 -19.13 -4.49 -3.23
CA HIS A 79 -19.92 -4.10 -2.06
C HIS A 79 -20.68 -2.78 -2.30
N GLU A 80 -21.96 -2.77 -1.95
CA GLU A 80 -22.88 -1.66 -2.26
C GLU A 80 -22.42 -0.33 -1.65
N LEU A 81 -21.91 -0.36 -0.42
CA LEU A 81 -21.54 0.83 0.35
C LEU A 81 -20.10 1.34 0.09
N HIS A 82 -19.31 0.63 -0.71
CA HIS A 82 -17.92 1.06 -0.97
C HIS A 82 -17.90 2.15 -2.04
N PRO A 83 -17.05 3.19 -1.91
CA PRO A 83 -16.94 4.25 -2.91
C PRO A 83 -16.57 3.69 -4.28
N LYS A 84 -17.39 3.99 -5.31
CA LYS A 84 -17.15 3.55 -6.68
C LYS A 84 -16.86 4.72 -7.60
N GLN A 85 -15.87 4.56 -8.48
CA GLN A 85 -15.57 5.58 -9.49
C GLN A 85 -16.75 5.85 -10.42
N THR A 86 -17.57 4.83 -10.70
CA THR A 86 -18.80 4.95 -11.49
C THR A 86 -19.86 5.86 -10.85
N GLU A 87 -19.76 6.08 -9.54
CA GLU A 87 -20.66 6.93 -8.75
C GLU A 87 -20.06 8.32 -8.47
N GLY A 88 -18.92 8.64 -9.11
CA GLY A 88 -18.25 9.94 -9.01
C GLY A 88 -17.23 10.07 -7.88
N PHE A 89 -16.93 8.98 -7.16
CA PHE A 89 -15.89 8.98 -6.13
C PHE A 89 -14.49 8.88 -6.73
N SER A 90 -13.54 9.58 -6.13
CA SER A 90 -12.14 9.54 -6.52
C SER A 90 -11.38 8.41 -5.81
N GLU A 91 -10.16 8.12 -6.27
CA GLU A 91 -9.28 7.15 -5.59
C GLU A 91 -8.96 7.57 -4.16
N ILE A 92 -8.83 8.88 -3.89
CA ILE A 92 -8.59 9.39 -2.54
C ILE A 92 -9.81 9.16 -1.63
N ASP A 93 -11.03 9.19 -2.17
CA ASP A 93 -12.24 8.86 -1.38
C ASP A 93 -12.28 7.39 -0.98
N ALA A 94 -11.87 6.48 -1.88
CA ALA A 94 -11.74 5.06 -1.55
C ALA A 94 -10.70 4.83 -0.44
N VAL A 95 -9.54 5.47 -0.55
CA VAL A 95 -8.49 5.41 0.48
C VAL A 95 -8.99 5.97 1.82
N ASN A 96 -9.62 7.15 1.82
CA ASN A 96 -10.20 7.75 3.03
C ASN A 96 -11.27 6.88 3.67
N PHE A 97 -12.11 6.23 2.86
CA PHE A 97 -13.12 5.30 3.35
C PHE A 97 -12.49 4.08 4.03
N ILE A 98 -11.48 3.47 3.41
CA ILE A 98 -10.73 2.33 3.99
C ILE A 98 -10.13 2.74 5.33
N PHE A 99 -9.42 3.86 5.40
CA PHE A 99 -8.84 4.36 6.64
C PHE A 99 -9.90 4.67 7.70
N THR A 100 -11.06 5.20 7.31
CA THR A 100 -12.16 5.49 8.24
C THR A 100 -12.74 4.19 8.81
N MET A 101 -13.00 3.19 7.96
CA MET A 101 -13.50 1.89 8.39
C MET A 101 -12.50 1.17 9.31
N ASP A 102 -11.21 1.18 8.94
CA ASP A 102 -10.15 0.59 9.77
C ASP A 102 -10.06 1.30 11.12
N LEU A 103 -10.06 2.65 11.12
CA LEU A 103 -10.00 3.41 12.37
C LEU A 103 -11.18 3.10 13.28
N LEU A 104 -12.40 2.97 12.76
CA LEU A 104 -13.57 2.56 13.55
C LEU A 104 -13.40 1.14 14.11
N ASN A 105 -12.93 0.20 13.29
CA ASN A 105 -12.71 -1.19 13.70
C ASN A 105 -11.63 -1.33 14.79
N PHE A 106 -10.58 -0.51 14.76
CA PHE A 106 -9.50 -0.57 15.76
C PHE A 106 -9.73 0.33 16.98
N SER A 107 -10.45 1.45 16.85
CA SER A 107 -10.71 2.37 17.97
C SER A 107 -11.91 1.97 18.83
N LEU A 108 -12.95 1.36 18.25
CA LEU A 108 -14.15 0.93 18.97
C LEU A 108 -14.10 -0.53 19.44
N ALA A 109 -13.11 -1.32 18.99
CA ALA A 109 -12.85 -2.65 19.52
C ALA A 109 -12.45 -2.66 21.01
N ASN A 110 -12.18 -1.49 21.59
CA ASN A 110 -11.80 -1.34 23.00
C ASN A 110 -12.97 -0.94 23.92
N THR A 111 -14.22 -0.99 23.45
CA THR A 111 -15.43 -0.68 24.24
C THR A 111 -16.37 -1.87 24.44
N ALA A 112 -15.84 -3.07 24.63
CA ALA A 112 -16.61 -4.25 25.07
C ALA A 112 -16.01 -4.86 26.34
#